data_AF-A0A0N0T3J4-F1
#
_entry.id   AF-A0A0N0T3J4-F1
#
_cell.length_a   1.000
_cell.length_b   1.000
_cell.length_c   1.000
_cell.angle_alpha   90.00
_cell.angle_beta   90.00
_cell.angle_gamma   90.00
#
_symmetry.space_group_name_H-M   'P 1'
#
loop_
_entity.id
_entity.type
_entity.pdbx_description
1 polymer ?
#
loop_
_entity_poly.entity_id
_entity_poly.type
_entity_poly.pdbx_seq_one_letter_code
_entity_poly.pdbx_strand_id
1 'polypeptide(L)'
;MGMAFNANPGPPMITVTRFTDGSLESEQNGMQALFKGAVQALRNPRSHGPDREDDPDEADEMLAFASFLMRRLDIEDAKREQAAAADAESAT
;
A
#
# COMPACT_ATOMS: atom_id res chain seq x y z
N MET A 1 10.99 4.91 2.62
CA MET A 1 9.74 4.81 1.83
C MET A 1 9.88 5.20 0.35
N GLY A 2 10.76 6.13 -0.03
CA GLY A 2 10.85 6.60 -1.42
C GLY A 2 11.37 5.61 -2.47
N MET A 3 12.02 4.51 -2.09
CA MET A 3 12.57 3.52 -3.04
C MET A 3 11.60 2.35 -3.34
N ALA A 4 10.69 2.03 -2.42
CA ALA A 4 9.84 0.85 -2.55
C ALA A 4 8.73 1.03 -3.59
N PHE A 5 8.12 2.22 -3.63
CA PHE A 5 7.00 2.53 -4.52
C PHE A 5 7.39 3.30 -5.78
N ASN A 6 8.63 3.82 -5.86
CA ASN A 6 9.05 4.70 -6.94
C ASN A 6 9.47 3.90 -8.19
N ALA A 7 8.99 4.33 -9.35
CA ALA A 7 9.24 3.72 -10.64
C ALA A 7 10.39 4.38 -11.44
N ASN A 8 11.22 5.23 -10.81
CA ASN A 8 12.27 5.99 -11.51
C ASN A 8 13.64 5.95 -10.80
N PRO A 9 14.73 5.42 -11.43
CA PRO A 9 14.80 4.83 -12.77
C PRO A 9 14.68 3.29 -12.69
N GLY A 10 13.48 2.73 -12.89
CA GLY A 10 13.25 1.29 -12.90
C GLY A 10 11.88 0.89 -12.34
N PRO A 11 11.38 -0.32 -12.61
CA PRO A 11 10.07 -0.74 -12.11
C PRO A 11 10.02 -0.64 -10.57
N PRO A 12 8.88 -0.23 -9.98
CA PRO A 12 8.75 -0.12 -8.54
C PRO A 12 9.00 -1.48 -7.90
N MET A 13 9.68 -1.48 -6.74
CA MET A 13 9.93 -2.73 -6.02
C MET A 13 8.65 -3.35 -5.48
N ILE A 14 7.63 -2.54 -5.20
CA ILE A 14 6.31 -2.95 -4.73
C ILE A 14 5.25 -2.31 -5.63
N THR A 15 4.46 -3.13 -6.32
CA THR A 15 3.38 -2.66 -7.19
C THR A 15 2.05 -2.74 -6.45
N VAL A 16 1.41 -1.58 -6.23
CA VAL A 16 0.13 -1.51 -5.49
C VAL A 16 -1.05 -1.10 -6.37
N THR A 17 -0.83 -0.89 -7.67
CA THR A 17 -1.84 -0.54 -8.68
C THR A 17 -2.82 -1.68 -8.94
N ARG A 18 -4.09 -1.35 -9.20
CA ARG A 18 -5.13 -2.34 -9.52
C ARG A 18 -5.00 -2.86 -10.93
N PHE A 19 -4.61 -2.01 -11.86
CA PHE A 19 -4.48 -2.35 -13.27
C PHE A 19 -3.02 -2.62 -13.64
N THR A 20 -2.79 -3.04 -14.88
CA THR A 20 -1.48 -3.36 -15.45
C THR A 20 -1.23 -2.67 -16.80
N ASP A 21 -1.98 -1.61 -17.14
CA ASP A 21 -1.90 -0.93 -18.45
C ASP A 21 -0.98 0.32 -18.44
N GLY A 22 -1.14 1.26 -19.38
CA GLY A 22 -0.21 2.39 -19.54
C GLY A 22 -0.35 3.50 -18.49
N SER A 23 -1.40 3.51 -17.66
CA SER A 23 -1.69 4.60 -16.70
C SER A 23 -1.17 4.34 -15.28
N LEU A 24 -0.22 3.43 -15.11
CA LEU A 24 0.17 2.91 -13.78
C LEU A 24 1.02 3.87 -12.97
N GLU A 25 1.79 4.75 -13.60
CA GLU A 25 2.66 5.65 -12.87
C GLU A 25 1.86 6.60 -11.98
N SER A 26 0.76 7.15 -12.49
CA SER A 26 -0.12 8.04 -11.73
C SER A 26 -0.88 7.30 -10.62
N GLU A 27 -1.38 6.09 -10.88
CA GLU A 27 -2.03 5.25 -9.86
C GLU A 27 -1.03 4.86 -8.76
N GLN A 28 0.17 4.43 -9.14
CA GLN A 28 1.25 4.05 -8.22
C GLN A 28 1.66 5.24 -7.35
N ASN A 29 1.84 6.42 -7.95
CA ASN A 29 2.16 7.65 -7.23
C ASN A 29 1.03 8.05 -6.27
N GLY A 30 -0.23 7.91 -6.70
CA GLY A 30 -1.41 8.16 -5.85
C GLY A 30 -1.45 7.20 -4.66
N MET A 31 -1.25 5.91 -4.89
CA MET A 31 -1.18 4.91 -3.82
C MET A 31 -0.03 5.20 -2.86
N GLN A 32 1.16 5.56 -3.36
CA GLN A 32 2.28 5.98 -2.51
C GLN A 32 1.90 7.17 -1.61
N ALA A 33 1.19 8.16 -2.16
CA ALA A 33 0.72 9.30 -1.39
C ALA A 33 -0.29 8.89 -0.31
N LEU A 34 -1.22 7.97 -0.62
CA LEU A 34 -2.18 7.42 0.33
C LEU A 34 -1.47 6.67 1.47
N PHE A 35 -0.54 5.77 1.18
CA PHE A 35 0.24 5.07 2.22
C PHE A 35 0.99 6.04 3.13
N LYS A 36 1.67 7.02 2.53
CA LYS A 36 2.43 8.03 3.29
C LYS A 36 1.50 8.86 4.18
N GLY A 37 0.39 9.33 3.63
CA GLY A 37 -0.61 10.13 4.36
C GLY A 37 -1.25 9.34 5.50
N ALA A 38 -1.65 8.08 5.24
CA ALA A 38 -2.24 7.19 6.22
C ALA A 38 -1.30 6.96 7.42
N VAL A 39 -0.03 6.64 7.18
CA VAL A 39 0.95 6.46 8.26
C VAL A 39 1.19 7.77 9.02
N GLN A 40 1.16 8.91 8.34
CA GLN A 40 1.34 10.21 8.99
C GLN A 40 0.15 10.62 9.87
N ALA A 41 -1.08 10.33 9.44
CA ALA A 41 -2.31 10.75 10.11
C ALA A 41 -2.82 9.74 11.14
N LEU A 42 -2.75 8.44 10.84
CA LEU A 42 -3.50 7.40 11.55
C LEU A 42 -2.65 6.56 12.52
N ARG A 43 -1.32 6.70 12.51
CA ARG A 43 -0.45 5.88 13.39
C ARG A 43 -0.63 6.15 14.88
N ASN A 44 -1.09 7.36 15.23
CA ASN A 44 -1.30 7.80 16.61
C ASN A 44 -2.30 8.98 16.65
N PRO A 45 -3.58 8.76 16.33
CA PRO A 45 -4.58 9.83 16.22
C PRO A 45 -4.69 10.66 17.51
N ARG A 46 -4.59 10.00 18.68
CA ARG A 46 -4.68 10.63 20.00
C ARG A 46 -3.55 11.61 20.31
N SER A 47 -2.42 11.54 19.60
CA SER A 47 -1.33 12.51 19.75
C SER A 47 -1.57 13.85 19.05
N HIS A 48 -2.63 13.94 18.23
CA HIS A 48 -2.93 15.12 17.41
C HIS A 48 -3.93 16.08 18.06
N GLY A 49 -4.41 15.80 19.28
CA GLY A 49 -5.38 16.65 19.98
C GLY A 49 -5.54 16.29 21.46
N PRO A 50 -6.44 16.99 22.18
CA PRO A 50 -6.82 16.60 23.54
C PRO A 50 -7.41 15.19 23.55
N ASP A 51 -7.08 14.41 24.58
CA ASP A 51 -7.50 13.01 24.74
C ASP A 51 -9.02 12.92 24.89
N ARG A 52 -9.69 12.74 23.75
CA ARG A 52 -11.13 12.51 23.62
C ARG A 52 -11.35 11.03 23.35
N GLU A 53 -12.52 10.52 23.73
CA GLU A 53 -12.96 9.21 23.25
C GLU A 53 -13.09 9.25 21.73
N ASP A 54 -12.56 8.22 21.08
CA ASP A 54 -12.67 8.06 19.64
C ASP A 54 -14.14 7.79 19.29
N ASP A 55 -14.66 8.46 18.26
CA ASP A 55 -15.99 8.16 17.74
C ASP A 55 -15.96 6.74 17.12
N PRO A 56 -16.86 5.82 17.51
CA PRO A 56 -16.85 4.46 17.00
C PRO A 56 -16.96 4.37 15.47
N ASP A 57 -17.75 5.26 14.84
CA ASP A 57 -17.94 5.25 13.39
C ASP A 57 -16.64 5.71 12.70
N GLU A 58 -15.98 6.75 13.23
CA GLU A 58 -14.68 7.21 12.71
C GLU A 58 -13.59 6.13 12.86
N ALA A 59 -13.58 5.42 13.98
CA ALA A 59 -12.64 4.32 14.21
C ALA A 59 -12.83 3.18 13.20
N ASP A 60 -14.08 2.80 12.90
CA ASP A 60 -14.40 1.77 11.90
C ASP A 60 -13.98 2.19 10.49
N GLU A 61 -14.17 3.46 10.12
CA GLU A 61 -13.72 4.01 8.83
C GLU A 61 -12.20 3.99 8.70
N MET A 62 -11.48 4.38 9.76
CA MET A 62 -10.02 4.31 9.81
C MET A 62 -9.51 2.87 9.64
N LEU A 63 -10.14 1.91 10.33
CA LEU A 63 -9.80 0.50 10.21
C LEU A 63 -10.10 -0.05 8.81
N ALA A 64 -11.23 0.33 8.21
CA ALA A 64 -11.58 -0.06 6.85
C ALA A 64 -10.56 0.46 5.83
N PHE A 65 -10.13 1.71 5.97
CA PHE A 65 -9.12 2.31 5.10
C PHE A 65 -7.73 1.66 5.29
N ALA A 66 -7.30 1.44 6.53
CA ALA A 66 -6.05 0.72 6.82
C ALA A 66 -6.08 -0.71 6.24
N SER A 67 -7.20 -1.40 6.41
CA SER A 67 -7.42 -2.75 5.86
C SER A 67 -7.36 -2.77 4.33
N PHE A 68 -7.91 -1.75 3.67
CA PHE A 68 -7.80 -1.60 2.22
C PHE A 68 -6.33 -1.47 1.78
N LEU A 69 -5.55 -0.61 2.44
CA LEU A 69 -4.13 -0.43 2.12
C LEU A 69 -3.33 -1.71 2.34
N MET A 70 -3.54 -2.41 3.46
CA MET A 70 -2.85 -3.68 3.74
C MET A 70 -3.19 -4.76 2.70
N ARG A 71 -4.47 -4.89 2.32
CA ARG A 71 -4.89 -5.84 1.28
C ARG A 71 -4.19 -5.61 -0.06
N ARG A 72 -3.81 -4.37 -0.40
CA ARG A 72 -3.04 -4.09 -1.61
C ARG A 72 -1.61 -4.66 -1.53
N LEU A 73 -1.01 -4.68 -0.35
CA LEU A 73 0.29 -5.32 -0.12
C LEU A 73 0.18 -6.83 -0.19
N ASP A 74 -0.84 -7.43 0.45
CA ASP A 74 -1.05 -8.88 0.42
C ASP A 74 -1.19 -9.42 -1.03
N ILE A 75 -1.91 -8.68 -1.88
CA ILE A 75 -2.08 -9.02 -3.30
C ILE A 75 -0.73 -8.98 -4.04
N GLU A 76 0.11 -8.00 -3.73
CA GLU A 76 1.44 -7.88 -4.35
C GLU A 76 2.39 -8.98 -3.87
N ASP A 77 2.38 -9.31 -2.58
CA ASP A 77 3.18 -10.40 -2.03
C ASP A 77 2.81 -11.73 -2.68
N ALA A 78 1.51 -12.03 -2.82
CA ALA A 78 1.04 -13.24 -3.49
C ALA A 78 1.48 -13.31 -4.97
N LYS A 79 1.51 -12.18 -5.69
CA LYS A 79 2.03 -12.14 -7.08
C LYS A 79 3.52 -12.45 -7.14
N ARG A 80 4.30 -11.91 -6.20
CA ARG A 80 5.75 -12.12 -6.14
C ARG A 80 6.10 -13.55 -5.80
N GLU A 81 5.36 -14.17 -4.88
CA GLU A 81 5.49 -15.60 -4.56
C GLU A 81 5.21 -16.47 -5.78
N GLN A 82 4.14 -16.18 -6.54
CA GLN A 82 3.81 -16.88 -7.77
C GLN A 82 4.90 -16.72 -8.85
N ALA A 83 5.43 -15.50 -9.02
CA ALA A 83 6.52 -15.24 -9.97
C ALA A 83 7.79 -16.02 -9.58
N ALA A 84 8.17 -16.01 -8.30
CA ALA A 84 9.32 -16.75 -7.80
C ALA A 84 9.18 -18.27 -7.98
N ALA A 85 7.97 -18.81 -7.78
CA ALA A 85 7.68 -20.22 -8.04
C ALA A 85 7.81 -20.57 -9.53
N ALA A 86 7.28 -19.74 -10.42
CA ALA A 86 7.36 -19.95 -11.87
C ALA A 86 8.81 -19.91 -12.39
N ASP A 87 9.62 -18.99 -11.88
CA ASP A 87 11.04 -18.89 -12.22
C ASP A 87 11.80 -20.15 -11.79
N ALA A 88 11.51 -20.69 -10.60
CA ALA A 88 12.12 -21.91 -10.09
C ALA A 88 11.75 -23.16 -10.93
N GLU A 89 10.51 -23.26 -11.42
CA GLU A 89 10.06 -24.34 -12.31
C GLU A 89 10.71 -24.26 -13.70
N SER A 90 10.99 -23.05 -14.20
CA SER A 90 11.63 -22.86 -15.52
C SER A 90 13.15 -23.17 -15.53
N ALA A 91 13.75 -23.26 -14.35
CA ALA A 91 15.19 -23.50 -14.16
C ALA A 91 15.56 -24.99 -13.99
N THR A 92 14.57 -25.89 -13.98
CA THR A 92 14.72 -27.36 -13.90
C THR A 92 14.47 -28.03 -15.23
#